data_AF-A0A345VIX8-F1
#
_entry.id   AF-A0A345VIX8-F1
#
_cell.length_a   1.000
_cell.length_b   1.000
_cell.length_c   1.000
_cell.angle_alpha   90.00
_cell.angle_beta   90.00
_cell.angle_gamma   90.00
#
_symmetry.space_group_name_H-M   'P 1'
#
loop_
_entity.id
_entity.type
_entity.pdbx_description
1 polymer ?
#
loop_
_entity_poly.entity_id
_entity_poly.type
_entity_poly.pdbx_seq_one_letter_code
_entity_poly.pdbx_strand_id
1 'polypeptide(L)'
;MIYKKYHTALVFTLVLQHLLKDTKLEEKAFNLYADILEQEKVPKHQIKSANLYSKRIIRAFEKGQISQPSPFTSWQKVRQVIKKGIAKMVGYFSS
;
A
#
# COMPACT_ATOMS: atom_id res chain seq x y z
N MET A 1 8.90 23.12 -8.62
CA MET A 1 8.13 22.63 -7.45
C MET A 1 8.52 21.18 -7.10
N ILE A 2 9.82 20.92 -6.89
CA ILE A 2 10.42 19.57 -6.72
C ILE A 2 10.10 18.96 -5.34
N TYR A 3 9.81 19.82 -4.35
CA TYR A 3 9.61 19.47 -2.94
C TYR A 3 8.53 18.42 -2.64
N LYS A 4 7.45 18.37 -3.44
CA LYS A 4 6.29 17.50 -3.15
C LYS A 4 6.41 16.11 -3.75
N LYS A 5 7.14 15.94 -4.86
CA LYS A 5 7.11 14.69 -5.65
C LYS A 5 7.79 13.55 -4.89
N TYR A 6 8.99 13.80 -4.35
CA TYR A 6 9.77 12.77 -3.65
C TYR A 6 9.27 12.49 -2.24
N HIS A 7 8.68 13.49 -1.56
CA HIS A 7 8.10 13.28 -0.24
C HIS A 7 6.98 12.24 -0.28
N THR A 8 6.08 12.30 -1.26
CA THR A 8 5.01 11.31 -1.42
C THR A 8 5.56 9.92 -1.72
N ALA A 9 6.57 9.82 -2.58
CA ALA A 9 7.21 8.55 -2.90
C ALA A 9 7.85 7.91 -1.67
N LEU A 10 8.56 8.70 -0.84
CA LEU A 10 9.16 8.24 0.42
C LEU A 10 8.11 7.79 1.44
N VAL A 11 7.01 8.53 1.58
CA VAL A 11 5.90 8.12 2.46
C VAL A 11 5.31 6.79 1.99
N PHE A 12 5.09 6.67 0.68
CA PHE A 12 4.51 5.47 0.09
C PHE A 12 5.39 4.24 0.27
N THR A 13 6.69 4.34 -0.01
CA THR A 13 7.62 3.20 0.13
C THR A 13 7.77 2.76 1.59
N LEU A 14 7.79 3.70 2.55
CA LEU A 14 7.79 3.37 3.97
C LEU A 14 6.50 2.66 4.42
N VAL A 15 5.35 3.05 3.88
CA VAL A 15 4.08 2.35 4.14
C VAL A 15 4.09 0.95 3.51
N LEU A 16 4.62 0.82 2.28
CA LEU A 16 4.74 -0.48 1.62
C LEU A 16 5.64 -1.45 2.39
N GLN A 17 6.78 -0.98 2.91
CA GLN A 17 7.67 -1.81 3.74
C GLN A 17 6.92 -2.40 4.94
N HIS A 18 6.06 -1.61 5.60
CA HIS A 18 5.22 -2.09 6.70
C HIS A 18 4.16 -3.10 6.25
N LEU A 19 3.45 -2.80 5.15
CA LEU A 19 2.35 -3.64 4.68
C LEU A 19 2.80 -4.95 4.03
N LEU A 20 4.01 -4.96 3.46
CA LEU A 20 4.60 -6.10 2.75
C LEU A 20 5.59 -6.87 3.62
N LYS A 21 5.68 -6.55 4.91
CA LYS A 21 6.51 -7.26 5.85
C LYS A 21 6.21 -8.76 5.83
N ASP A 22 7.26 -9.58 5.90
CA ASP A 22 7.20 -11.05 5.86
C ASP A 22 6.67 -11.61 4.52
N THR A 23 6.64 -10.78 3.46
CA THR A 23 6.31 -11.20 2.10
C THR A 23 7.55 -11.19 1.21
N LYS A 24 7.50 -11.93 0.10
CA LYS A 24 8.53 -11.91 -0.96
C LYS A 24 8.74 -10.53 -1.61
N LEU A 25 7.91 -9.54 -1.30
CA LEU A 25 7.98 -8.19 -1.85
C LEU A 25 8.60 -7.17 -0.89
N GLU A 26 8.89 -7.55 0.36
CA GLU A 26 9.48 -6.67 1.37
C GLU A 26 10.80 -6.05 0.87
N GLU A 27 11.71 -6.91 0.39
CA GLU A 27 13.02 -6.50 -0.13
C GLU A 27 12.89 -5.52 -1.31
N LYS A 28 11.90 -5.72 -2.18
CA LYS A 28 11.64 -4.79 -3.30
C LYS A 28 11.18 -3.42 -2.82
N ALA A 29 10.39 -3.36 -1.75
CA ALA A 29 9.97 -2.09 -1.14
C ALA A 29 11.13 -1.38 -0.42
N PHE A 30 12.07 -2.13 0.16
CA PHE A 30 13.31 -1.59 0.71
C PHE A 30 14.21 -1.02 -0.37
N ASN A 31 14.46 -1.77 -1.44
CA ASN A 31 15.31 -1.33 -2.55
C ASN A 31 14.75 -0.06 -3.21
N LEU A 32 13.44 0.00 -3.45
CA LEU A 32 12.79 1.19 -4.01
C LEU A 32 12.98 2.44 -3.12
N TYR A 33 12.97 2.27 -1.79
CA TYR A 33 13.25 3.39 -0.88
C TYR A 33 14.72 3.82 -0.95
N ALA A 34 15.66 2.88 -0.98
CA ALA A 34 17.09 3.16 -1.12
C ALA A 34 17.40 3.88 -2.44
N ASP A 35 16.86 3.40 -3.55
CA ASP A 35 17.01 4.02 -4.88
C ASP A 35 16.57 5.49 -4.88
N ILE A 36 15.44 5.81 -4.24
CA ILE A 36 14.94 7.18 -4.13
C ILE A 36 15.91 8.05 -3.30
N LEU A 37 16.47 7.52 -2.22
CA LEU A 37 17.42 8.28 -1.39
C LEU A 37 18.72 8.58 -2.13
N GLU A 38 19.25 7.60 -2.85
CA GLU A 38 20.53 7.72 -3.58
C GLU A 38 20.42 8.62 -4.81
N GLN A 39 19.39 8.43 -5.63
CA GLN A 39 19.23 9.17 -6.89
C GLN A 39 18.93 10.65 -6.64
N GLU A 40 18.12 10.96 -5.63
CA GLU A 40 17.55 12.30 -5.45
C GLU A 40 18.25 13.12 -4.36
N LYS A 41 19.27 12.54 -3.69
CA LYS A 41 20.02 13.16 -2.59
C LYS A 41 19.09 13.84 -1.58
N VAL A 42 18.07 13.10 -1.15
CA VAL A 42 16.96 13.64 -0.37
C VAL A 42 17.47 14.25 0.95
N PRO A 43 17.11 15.51 1.27
CA PRO A 43 17.47 16.12 2.54
C PRO A 43 16.92 15.38 3.76
N LYS A 44 17.72 15.32 4.84
CA LYS A 44 17.37 14.62 6.09
C LYS A 44 16.02 15.04 6.68
N HIS A 45 15.64 16.32 6.58
CA HIS A 45 14.37 16.81 7.12
C HIS A 45 13.16 16.26 6.35
N GLN A 46 13.28 16.01 5.04
CA GLN A 46 12.22 15.39 4.25
C GLN A 46 12.04 13.92 4.61
N ILE A 47 13.14 13.21 4.88
CA ILE A 47 13.11 11.82 5.37
C ILE A 47 12.38 11.76 6.73
N LYS A 48 12.71 12.68 7.66
CA LYS A 48 12.02 12.78 8.94
C LYS A 48 10.52 13.04 8.79
N SER A 49 10.15 13.97 7.90
CA SER A 49 8.74 14.25 7.59
C SER A 49 8.04 13.01 7.02
N ALA A 50 8.65 12.34 6.04
CA ALA A 50 8.11 11.13 5.42
C ALA A 50 7.86 10.01 6.44
N ASN A 51 8.79 9.80 7.35
CA ASN A 51 8.65 8.83 8.44
C ASN A 51 7.51 9.18 9.43
N LEU A 52 7.32 10.47 9.73
CA LEU A 52 6.19 10.90 10.57
C LEU A 52 4.85 10.59 9.90
N TYR A 53 4.73 10.91 8.61
CA TYR A 53 3.51 10.70 7.83
C TYR A 53 3.22 9.21 7.61
N SER A 54 4.23 8.39 7.28
CA SER A 54 4.05 6.95 7.10
C SER A 54 3.52 6.29 8.38
N LYS A 55 4.08 6.63 9.55
CA LYS A 55 3.58 6.15 10.85
C LYS A 55 2.14 6.54 11.12
N ARG A 56 1.71 7.75 10.73
CA ARG A 56 0.30 8.17 10.86
C ARG A 56 -0.62 7.33 9.98
N ILE A 57 -0.22 7.09 8.73
CA ILE A 57 -0.98 6.27 7.79
C ILE A 57 -1.09 4.82 8.29
N ILE A 58 0.03 4.24 8.72
CA ILE A 58 0.09 2.89 9.28
C ILE A 58 -0.87 2.76 10.46
N ARG A 59 -0.80 3.68 11.43
CA ARG A 59 -1.72 3.68 12.58
C ARG A 59 -3.19 3.80 12.18
N ALA A 60 -3.51 4.64 11.20
CA ALA A 60 -4.87 4.81 10.71
C ALA A 60 -5.36 3.55 9.98
N PHE A 61 -4.48 2.87 9.25
CA PHE A 61 -4.76 1.58 8.62
C PHE A 61 -5.00 0.48 9.67
N GLU A 62 -4.12 0.35 10.66
CA GLU A 62 -4.24 -0.63 11.76
C GLU A 62 -5.51 -0.42 12.60
N LYS A 63 -5.93 0.84 12.77
CA LYS A 63 -7.19 1.19 13.44
C LYS A 63 -8.44 1.03 12.57
N GLY A 64 -8.29 0.59 11.31
CA GLY A 64 -9.39 0.47 10.36
C GLY A 64 -10.00 1.80 9.89
N GLN A 65 -9.35 2.92 10.19
CA GLN A 65 -9.79 4.27 9.76
C GLN A 65 -9.53 4.49 8.27
N ILE A 66 -8.51 3.81 7.71
CA ILE A 66 -8.20 3.78 6.29
C ILE A 66 -8.36 2.35 5.81
N SER A 67 -9.20 2.15 4.81
CA SER A 67 -9.34 0.85 4.16
C SER A 67 -8.22 0.60 3.16
N GLN A 68 -7.85 -0.68 2.99
CA GLN A 68 -6.87 -1.07 1.99
C GLN A 68 -7.38 -0.64 0.61
N PRO A 69 -6.57 0.04 -0.22
CA PRO A 69 -6.97 0.36 -1.57
C PRO A 69 -7.26 -0.94 -2.31
N SER A 70 -8.46 -1.02 -2.87
CA SER A 70 -8.86 -2.19 -3.65
C SER A 70 -8.10 -2.21 -4.97
N PRO A 71 -7.45 -3.33 -5.33
CA PRO A 71 -6.84 -3.47 -6.66
C PRO A 71 -7.90 -3.50 -7.77
N PHE A 72 -9.17 -3.68 -7.39
CA PHE A 72 -10.32 -3.69 -8.27
C PHE A 72 -11.00 -2.32 -8.29
N THR A 73 -11.29 -1.84 -9.50
CA THR A 73 -12.27 -0.76 -9.70
C THR A 73 -13.63 -1.15 -9.09
N SER A 74 -14.48 -0.18 -8.75
CA SER A 74 -15.79 -0.43 -8.12
C SER A 74 -16.62 -1.47 -8.89
N TRP A 75 -16.54 -1.45 -10.21
CA TRP A 75 -17.17 -2.43 -11.10
C TRP A 75 -16.58 -3.84 -10.98
N GLN A 76 -15.26 -3.96 -10.86
CA GLN A 76 -14.58 -5.24 -10.65
C GLN A 76 -14.88 -5.81 -9.24
N LYS A 77 -15.03 -4.96 -8.22
CA LYS A 77 -15.51 -5.39 -6.89
C LYS A 77 -16.89 -6.05 -6.97
N VAL A 78 -17.85 -5.39 -7.62
CA VAL A 78 -19.22 -5.91 -7.79
C VAL A 78 -19.21 -7.25 -8.51
N ARG A 79 -18.45 -7.36 -9.63
CA ARG A 79 -18.28 -8.63 -10.35
C ARG A 79 -17.71 -9.75 -9.48
N GLN A 80 -16.77 -9.44 -8.58
CA GLN A 80 -16.16 -10.45 -7.72
C GLN A 80 -17.12 -10.93 -6.62
N VAL A 81 -17.92 -10.03 -6.04
CA VAL A 81 -18.98 -10.38 -5.09
C VAL A 81 -20.03 -11.28 -5.76
N ILE A 82 -20.47 -10.92 -6.96
CA ILE A 82 -21.41 -11.73 -7.75
C ILE A 82 -20.81 -13.11 -8.07
N LYS A 83 -19.55 -13.17 -8.54
CA LYS A 83 -18.87 -14.45 -8.81
C LYS A 83 -18.77 -15.34 -7.57
N LYS A 84 -18.43 -14.78 -6.41
CA LYS A 84 -18.39 -15.53 -5.14
C LYS A 84 -19.77 -16.03 -4.72
N GLY A 85 -20.81 -15.21 -4.90
CA GLY A 85 -22.20 -15.59 -4.63
C GLY A 85 -22.66 -16.75 -5.52
N ILE A 86 -22.38 -16.68 -6.82
CA ILE A 86 -22.72 -17.74 -7.78
C ILE A 86 -21.95 -19.02 -7.47
N ALA A 87 -20.64 -18.95 -7.20
CA ALA A 87 -19.84 -20.13 -6.88
C ALA A 87 -20.32 -20.83 -5.60
N LYS A 88 -20.75 -20.05 -4.59
CA LYS A 88 -21.33 -20.60 -3.37
C LYS A 88 -22.67 -21.29 -3.65
N MET A 89 -23.53 -20.69 -4.47
CA MET A 89 -24.81 -21.28 -4.86
C MET A 89 -24.61 -22.59 -5.64
N VAL A 90 -23.70 -22.60 -6.62
CA VAL A 90 -23.39 -23.80 -7.41
C VAL A 90 -22.84 -24.92 -6.52
N GLY A 91 -21.96 -24.62 -5.56
CA GLY A 91 -21.47 -25.61 -4.59
C GLY A 91 -22.57 -26.22 -3.70
N TYR A 92 -23.62 -25.44 -3.39
CA TYR A 92 -24.80 -25.92 -2.65
C TYR A 92 -25.70 -26.82 -3.51
N PHE A 93 -25.73 -26.64 -4.83
CA PHE A 93 -26.53 -27.45 -5.76
C PHE A 93 -25.76 -28.64 -6.36
N SER A 94 -24.44 -28.70 -6.17
CA SER A 94 -23.58 -29.78 -6.64
C SER A 94 -23.11 -30.72 -5.53
N SER A 95 -23.68 -30.60 -4.32
CA SER A 95 -23.49 -31.50 -3.17
C SER A 95 -24.80 -32.19 -2.84
#